data_AF-A0AAU1BGZ4-F1
#
_entry.id   AF-A0AAU1BGZ4-F1
#
_cell.length_a   1.000
_cell.length_b   1.000
_cell.length_c   1.000
_cell.angle_alpha   90.00
_cell.angle_beta   90.00
_cell.angle_gamma   90.00
#
_symmetry.space_group_name_H-M   'P 1'
#
loop_
_entity.id
_entity.type
_entity.pdbx_description
1 polymer ?
#
loop_
_entity_poly.entity_id
_entity_poly.type
_entity_poly.pdbx_seq_one_letter_code
_entity_poly.pdbx_strand_id
1 'polypeptide(L)'
;MFTAAVWQPTTGVARGDKSRAAGRSHAALCRHAYGVVVDMERAVTLNIWGRGSAWRRRLPLVRAEFVRLAPDLVGLQEVWRRGSRCQAERIADALGHHVTYAPACSTRTRATQGNALLSRAPVTQYEVVPLPTPGVEPRSVLCAEVGSTTVLVTHLTWEWEHAHIRQQQVRFLAELVARHGGRDVVLLADLNAAPDTAEIRWLTSRMEDAWARGGRGPGHTYTPVNVHARKAREPARRIDYILTAGLRAAHAELAFTTPHLTARGPRWPSDHFGVVCDLASGPHPSPDTTAPTEG
;
A
#
# COMPACT_ATOMS: atom_id res chain seq x y z
N MET A 1 33.51 8.24 12.70
CA MET A 1 32.45 9.05 13.33
C MET A 1 31.77 9.87 12.25
N PHE A 2 30.63 9.41 11.75
CA PHE A 2 29.80 10.17 10.83
C PHE A 2 28.44 10.36 11.48
N THR A 3 28.06 11.62 11.65
CA THR A 3 26.84 12.07 12.31
C THR A 3 25.62 11.72 11.46
N ALA A 4 24.78 10.83 11.98
CA ALA A 4 23.45 10.58 11.44
C ALA A 4 22.59 11.84 11.68
N ALA A 5 22.08 12.44 10.62
CA ALA A 5 21.06 13.47 10.74
C ALA A 5 19.75 12.79 11.20
N VAL A 6 19.54 12.79 12.52
CA VAL A 6 18.27 12.41 13.15
C VAL A 6 17.22 13.42 12.71
N TRP A 7 16.26 12.98 11.88
CA TRP A 7 15.07 13.77 11.61
C TRP A 7 14.18 13.73 12.86
N GLN A 8 14.03 14.86 13.53
CA GLN A 8 13.10 15.00 14.67
C GLN A 8 11.70 15.35 14.16
N PRO A 9 10.63 14.69 14.66
CA PRO A 9 9.27 14.98 14.25
C PRO A 9 8.82 16.31 14.86
N THR A 10 8.28 17.21 14.03
CA THR A 10 7.43 18.28 14.54
C THR A 10 6.05 17.71 14.83
N THR A 11 5.64 17.75 16.09
CA THR A 11 4.28 17.46 16.53
C THR A 11 3.33 18.51 15.94
N GLY A 12 2.70 18.16 14.82
CA GLY A 12 1.65 18.98 14.22
C GLY A 12 0.37 18.85 15.01
N VAL A 13 0.02 19.89 15.78
CA VAL A 13 -1.27 20.03 16.46
C VAL A 13 -2.39 20.05 15.42
N ALA A 14 -3.32 19.08 15.50
CA ALA A 14 -4.55 19.10 14.74
C ALA A 14 -5.45 20.25 15.24
N ARG A 15 -5.86 21.15 14.33
CA ARG A 15 -6.96 22.11 14.57
C ARG A 15 -7.94 22.08 13.41
N GLY A 16 -9.23 22.04 13.76
CA GLY A 16 -10.31 22.52 12.91
C GLY A 16 -11.34 21.47 12.54
N ASP A 17 -12.17 21.10 13.52
CA ASP A 17 -13.40 20.35 13.34
C ASP A 17 -14.33 21.04 12.33
N LYS A 18 -14.80 20.28 11.34
CA LYS A 18 -15.93 20.63 10.49
C LYS A 18 -16.85 19.42 10.44
N SER A 19 -17.85 19.47 11.30
CA SER A 19 -19.02 18.60 11.27
C SER A 19 -19.57 18.49 9.85
N ARG A 20 -19.54 17.27 9.29
CA ARG A 20 -20.29 16.91 8.09
C ARG A 20 -20.98 15.57 8.32
N ALA A 21 -22.26 15.59 7.96
CA ALA A 21 -23.26 14.58 8.23
C ALA A 21 -22.79 13.16 7.84
N ALA A 22 -23.10 12.22 8.73
CA ALA A 22 -22.89 10.79 8.55
C ALA A 22 -23.58 10.30 7.26
N GLY A 23 -22.77 10.05 6.23
CA GLY A 23 -23.17 9.31 5.05
C GLY A 23 -23.29 7.82 5.38
N ARG A 24 -24.40 7.21 5.00
CA ARG A 24 -24.76 5.82 5.28
C ARG A 24 -23.65 4.84 4.85
N SER A 25 -23.37 3.87 5.72
CA SER A 25 -22.43 2.77 5.48
C SER A 25 -22.84 1.95 4.26
N HIS A 26 -21.88 1.67 3.38
CA HIS A 26 -21.99 0.62 2.38
C HIS A 26 -20.95 -0.45 2.74
N ALA A 27 -21.25 -1.23 3.78
CA ALA A 27 -20.55 -2.51 3.98
C ALA A 27 -20.97 -3.44 2.83
N ALA A 28 -20.01 -3.97 2.08
CA ALA A 28 -20.30 -5.00 1.10
C ALA A 28 -20.64 -6.31 1.83
N LEU A 29 -21.92 -6.57 2.02
CA LEU A 29 -22.42 -7.74 2.75
C LEU A 29 -22.26 -9.02 1.90
N CYS A 30 -21.21 -9.79 2.14
CA CYS A 30 -21.09 -11.16 1.62
C CYS A 30 -21.93 -12.11 2.48
N ARG A 31 -23.05 -12.61 1.95
CA ARG A 31 -23.92 -13.60 2.63
C ARG A 31 -23.37 -15.02 2.41
N HIS A 32 -22.79 -15.62 3.45
CA HIS A 32 -22.64 -17.07 3.56
C HIS A 32 -23.88 -17.68 4.25
N ALA A 33 -24.15 -18.96 3.99
CA ALA A 33 -25.38 -19.70 4.32
C ALA A 33 -25.77 -19.81 5.82
N TYR A 34 -25.07 -19.11 6.72
CA TYR A 34 -25.34 -19.05 8.15
C TYR A 34 -25.10 -17.63 8.68
N GLY A 35 -25.93 -16.65 8.32
CA GLY A 35 -26.24 -15.44 9.12
C GLY A 35 -25.14 -14.54 9.70
N VAL A 36 -23.85 -14.78 9.50
CA VAL A 36 -22.76 -13.96 10.03
C VAL A 36 -22.43 -12.89 9.00
N VAL A 37 -22.77 -11.65 9.31
CA VAL A 37 -22.22 -10.49 8.62
C VAL A 37 -20.76 -10.37 9.03
N VAL A 38 -19.85 -10.63 8.10
CA VAL A 38 -18.43 -10.36 8.30
C VAL A 38 -18.18 -8.94 7.79
N ASP A 39 -17.71 -8.05 8.65
CA ASP A 39 -17.23 -6.75 8.20
C ASP A 39 -16.00 -6.98 7.31
N MET A 40 -16.12 -6.54 6.06
CA MET A 40 -15.07 -6.65 5.05
C MET A 40 -14.39 -5.30 4.88
N GLU A 41 -13.08 -5.27 4.98
CA GLU A 41 -12.27 -4.09 4.68
C GLU A 41 -11.67 -4.22 3.28
N ARG A 42 -11.99 -3.29 2.38
CA ARG A 42 -11.44 -3.27 1.02
C ARG A 42 -10.15 -2.48 0.97
N ALA A 43 -9.05 -3.17 0.70
CA ALA A 43 -7.73 -2.58 0.56
C ALA A 43 -7.30 -2.51 -0.90
N VAL A 44 -6.67 -1.40 -1.31
CA VAL A 44 -6.09 -1.21 -2.63
C VAL A 44 -4.65 -0.74 -2.51
N THR A 45 -3.76 -1.25 -3.35
CA THR A 45 -2.43 -0.65 -3.54
C THR A 45 -2.17 -0.28 -4.99
N LEU A 46 -1.49 0.85 -5.21
CA LEU A 46 -1.15 1.36 -6.52
C LEU A 46 0.11 2.25 -6.46
N ASN A 47 1.16 1.85 -7.17
CA ASN A 47 2.21 2.79 -7.55
C ASN A 47 1.63 3.77 -8.60
N ILE A 48 1.55 5.07 -8.25
CA ILE A 48 0.89 6.08 -9.10
C ILE A 48 1.83 6.71 -10.14
N TRP A 49 3.08 6.24 -10.22
CA TRP A 49 4.10 6.69 -11.17
C TRP A 49 4.35 8.20 -11.10
N GLY A 50 4.31 8.76 -9.89
CA GLY A 50 4.54 10.17 -9.54
C GLY A 50 4.23 11.18 -10.66
N ARG A 51 5.28 11.87 -11.13
CA ARG A 51 5.20 12.85 -12.22
C ARG A 51 5.40 12.25 -13.62
N GLY A 52 5.35 10.93 -13.75
CA GLY A 52 5.33 10.23 -15.03
C GLY A 52 4.28 10.81 -15.99
N SER A 53 4.46 10.51 -17.28
CA SER A 53 3.90 11.34 -18.36
C SER A 53 2.43 11.73 -18.17
N ALA A 54 2.15 13.03 -18.34
CA ALA A 54 0.82 13.62 -18.31
C ALA A 54 -0.01 13.36 -17.03
N TRP A 55 0.58 13.49 -15.83
CA TRP A 55 -0.14 13.39 -14.53
C TRP A 55 -1.52 14.06 -14.50
N ARG A 56 -1.65 15.30 -15.01
CA ARG A 56 -2.94 16.02 -15.05
C ARG A 56 -4.02 15.27 -15.84
N ARG A 57 -3.65 14.48 -16.85
CA ARG A 57 -4.55 13.64 -17.66
C ARG A 57 -4.78 12.27 -17.02
N ARG A 58 -3.85 11.77 -16.20
CA ARG A 58 -3.98 10.49 -15.49
C ARG A 58 -4.85 10.62 -14.24
N LEU A 59 -4.78 11.74 -13.51
CA LEU A 59 -5.52 11.95 -12.26
C LEU A 59 -7.04 11.66 -12.36
N PRO A 60 -7.78 12.13 -13.39
CA PRO A 60 -9.19 11.78 -13.52
C PRO A 60 -9.44 10.27 -13.68
N LEU A 61 -8.54 9.56 -14.38
CA LEU A 61 -8.63 8.12 -14.57
C LEU A 61 -8.37 7.37 -13.25
N VAL A 62 -7.36 7.81 -12.49
CA VAL A 62 -7.06 7.29 -11.15
C VAL A 62 -8.25 7.48 -10.22
N ARG A 63 -8.82 8.71 -10.17
CA ARG A 63 -9.99 9.01 -9.33
C ARG A 63 -11.21 8.17 -9.72
N ALA A 64 -11.50 8.01 -11.01
CA ALA A 64 -12.64 7.23 -11.48
C ALA A 64 -12.56 5.76 -11.03
N GLU A 65 -11.39 5.14 -11.14
CA GLU A 65 -11.18 3.77 -10.68
C GLU A 65 -11.32 3.65 -9.15
N PHE A 66 -10.75 4.58 -8.38
CA PHE A 66 -10.93 4.55 -6.93
C PHE A 66 -12.39 4.75 -6.50
N VAL A 67 -13.14 5.65 -7.16
CA VAL A 67 -14.58 5.82 -6.90
C VAL A 67 -15.34 4.54 -7.23
N ARG A 68 -15.00 3.86 -8.34
CA ARG A 68 -15.60 2.57 -8.73
C ARG A 68 -15.31 1.47 -7.71
N LEU A 69 -14.07 1.40 -7.22
CA LEU A 69 -13.64 0.37 -6.27
C LEU A 69 -14.18 0.61 -4.86
N ALA A 70 -14.41 1.88 -4.49
CA ALA A 70 -14.84 2.33 -3.16
C ALA A 70 -14.02 1.70 -2.00
N PRO A 71 -12.68 1.86 -1.99
CA PRO A 71 -11.83 1.21 -1.00
C PRO A 71 -11.95 1.86 0.39
N ASP A 72 -11.64 1.09 1.42
CA ASP A 72 -11.49 1.56 2.80
C ASP A 72 -10.07 2.01 3.09
N LEU A 73 -9.09 1.27 2.56
CA LEU A 73 -7.66 1.53 2.68
C LEU A 73 -7.02 1.63 1.30
N VAL A 74 -6.18 2.64 1.10
CA VAL A 74 -5.41 2.81 -0.14
C VAL A 74 -3.95 3.12 0.17
N GLY A 75 -3.06 2.22 -0.22
CA GLY A 75 -1.61 2.42 -0.15
C GLY A 75 -1.06 2.88 -1.49
N LEU A 76 -0.56 4.11 -1.53
CA LEU A 76 0.01 4.72 -2.74
C LEU A 76 1.53 4.81 -2.66
N GLN A 77 2.21 4.45 -3.75
CA GLN A 77 3.65 4.63 -3.92
C GLN A 77 3.95 5.69 -4.99
N GLU A 78 5.17 6.24 -4.95
CA GLU A 78 5.64 7.33 -5.82
C GLU A 78 4.82 8.62 -5.72
N VAL A 79 4.26 8.92 -4.57
CA VAL A 79 3.50 10.15 -4.33
C VAL A 79 4.43 11.34 -4.26
N TRP A 80 4.18 12.36 -5.09
CA TRP A 80 4.91 13.62 -5.03
C TRP A 80 4.20 14.66 -4.17
N ARG A 81 5.00 15.39 -3.39
CA ARG A 81 4.57 16.58 -2.63
C ARG A 81 5.52 17.76 -2.86
N ARG A 82 4.95 18.94 -3.09
CA ARG A 82 5.70 20.22 -3.12
C ARG A 82 4.91 21.32 -2.43
N GLY A 83 5.36 21.73 -1.24
CA GLY A 83 4.60 22.63 -0.37
C GLY A 83 3.24 22.02 -0.04
N SER A 84 2.16 22.78 -0.22
CA SER A 84 0.78 22.32 -0.04
C SER A 84 0.22 21.45 -1.17
N ARG A 85 1.00 21.17 -2.23
CA ARG A 85 0.53 20.38 -3.37
C ARG A 85 0.96 18.93 -3.21
N CYS A 86 0.08 18.08 -2.70
CA CYS A 86 0.28 16.63 -2.61
C CYS A 86 -0.57 15.88 -3.65
N GLN A 87 -0.01 14.87 -4.32
CA GLN A 87 -0.78 14.02 -5.22
C GLN A 87 -1.81 13.17 -4.47
N ALA A 88 -1.48 12.67 -3.28
CA ALA A 88 -2.38 11.85 -2.47
C ALA A 88 -3.63 12.63 -2.02
N GLU A 89 -3.46 13.87 -1.53
CA GLU A 89 -4.58 14.78 -1.19
C GLU A 89 -5.52 14.96 -2.39
N ARG A 90 -4.94 15.18 -3.59
CA ARG A 90 -5.73 15.30 -4.81
C ARG A 90 -6.43 14.00 -5.20
N ILE A 91 -5.89 12.82 -4.91
CA ILE A 91 -6.63 11.58 -5.17
C ILE A 91 -7.80 11.47 -4.16
N ALA A 92 -7.53 11.76 -2.89
CA ALA A 92 -8.47 11.65 -1.79
C ALA A 92 -9.71 12.56 -1.93
N ASP A 93 -9.60 13.71 -2.60
CA ASP A 93 -10.75 14.59 -2.89
C ASP A 93 -11.96 13.86 -3.50
N ALA A 94 -11.73 12.80 -4.28
CA ALA A 94 -12.80 12.03 -4.92
C ALA A 94 -13.44 10.98 -3.99
N LEU A 95 -12.76 10.61 -2.91
CA LEU A 95 -13.18 9.57 -1.96
C LEU A 95 -13.69 10.16 -0.64
N GLY A 96 -13.23 11.36 -0.27
CA GLY A 96 -13.46 11.92 1.06
C GLY A 96 -12.60 11.30 2.16
N HIS A 97 -11.50 10.62 1.79
CA HIS A 97 -10.63 9.90 2.72
C HIS A 97 -9.65 10.83 3.45
N HIS A 98 -9.24 10.40 4.64
CA HIS A 98 -8.11 10.95 5.36
C HIS A 98 -6.81 10.63 4.64
N VAL A 99 -5.81 11.50 4.73
CA VAL A 99 -4.51 11.33 4.05
C VAL A 99 -3.37 11.44 5.03
N THR A 100 -2.51 10.42 5.04
CA THR A 100 -1.22 10.43 5.73
C THR A 100 -0.11 10.24 4.71
N TYR A 101 0.84 11.18 4.68
CA TYR A 101 1.95 11.19 3.72
C TYR A 101 3.28 10.89 4.41
N ALA A 102 4.06 9.97 3.85
CA ALA A 102 5.36 9.55 4.32
C ALA A 102 6.43 9.85 3.26
N PRO A 103 7.25 10.91 3.42
CA PRO A 103 8.35 11.15 2.51
C PRO A 103 9.39 10.03 2.58
N ALA A 104 10.01 9.70 1.44
CA ALA A 104 11.13 8.77 1.34
C ALA A 104 12.41 9.49 0.91
N CYS A 105 12.32 10.28 -0.17
CA CYS A 105 13.44 11.04 -0.69
C CYS A 105 13.07 12.49 -1.01
N SER A 106 14.08 13.37 -1.00
CA SER A 106 13.95 14.78 -1.35
C SER A 106 14.60 15.08 -2.69
N THR A 107 13.94 15.89 -3.48
CA THR A 107 14.44 16.35 -4.78
C THR A 107 15.21 17.65 -4.63
N ARG A 108 16.05 17.98 -5.62
CA ARG A 108 16.75 19.27 -5.70
C ARG A 108 15.80 20.48 -5.68
N THR A 109 14.52 20.29 -5.99
CA THR A 109 13.50 21.35 -6.06
C THR A 109 12.69 21.53 -4.77
N ARG A 110 13.16 20.96 -3.64
CA ARG A 110 12.44 20.91 -2.35
C ARG A 110 11.06 20.23 -2.43
N ALA A 111 10.83 19.44 -3.47
CA ALA A 111 9.72 18.48 -3.50
C ALA A 111 10.18 17.15 -2.90
N THR A 112 9.28 16.41 -2.29
CA THR A 112 9.54 15.05 -1.81
C THR A 112 8.76 14.03 -2.64
N GLN A 113 9.31 12.82 -2.72
CA GLN A 113 8.61 11.64 -3.20
C GLN A 113 8.55 10.63 -2.05
N GLY A 114 7.45 9.89 -1.98
CA GLY A 114 7.28 8.87 -0.95
C GLY A 114 5.98 8.10 -1.08
N ASN A 115 5.47 7.65 0.06
CA ASN A 115 4.28 6.82 0.17
C ASN A 115 3.12 7.63 0.76
N ALA A 116 1.89 7.19 0.53
CA ALA A 116 0.74 7.73 1.24
C ALA A 116 -0.28 6.66 1.57
N LEU A 117 -0.94 6.81 2.71
CA LEU A 117 -2.15 6.09 3.07
C LEU A 117 -3.34 7.03 2.87
N LEU A 118 -4.35 6.58 2.12
CA LEU A 118 -5.68 7.16 2.17
C LEU A 118 -6.59 6.17 2.90
N SER A 119 -7.32 6.65 3.90
CA SER A 119 -8.18 5.79 4.72
C SER A 119 -9.56 6.42 4.91
N ARG A 120 -10.61 5.59 4.84
CA ARG A 120 -11.98 6.04 5.12
C ARG A 120 -12.14 6.44 6.58
N ALA A 121 -11.57 5.65 7.50
CA ALA A 121 -11.51 5.96 8.92
C ALA A 121 -10.27 6.83 9.25
N PRO A 122 -10.31 7.63 10.34
CA PRO A 122 -9.18 8.47 10.73
C PRO A 122 -7.98 7.64 11.18
N VAL A 123 -6.78 8.11 10.82
CA VAL A 123 -5.52 7.60 11.37
C VAL A 123 -5.31 8.19 12.77
N THR A 124 -5.16 7.33 13.78
CA THR A 124 -5.00 7.75 15.18
C THR A 124 -3.54 7.98 15.56
N GLN A 125 -2.63 7.21 14.96
CA GLN A 125 -1.20 7.33 15.15
C GLN A 125 -0.49 6.93 13.87
N TYR A 126 0.66 7.55 13.56
CA TYR A 126 1.52 7.06 12.49
C TYR A 126 2.99 7.41 12.76
N GLU A 127 3.87 6.63 12.16
CA GLU A 127 5.30 6.88 12.07
C GLU A 127 5.81 6.69 10.64
N VAL A 128 6.90 7.39 10.31
CA VAL A 128 7.61 7.24 9.04
C VAL A 128 8.98 6.68 9.37
N VAL A 129 9.24 5.45 8.94
CA VAL A 129 10.46 4.72 9.29
C VAL A 129 11.34 4.59 8.03
N PRO A 130 12.59 5.10 8.05
CA PRO A 130 13.53 4.87 6.96
C PRO A 130 13.84 3.37 6.81
N LEU A 131 13.90 2.90 5.56
CA LEU A 131 14.35 1.54 5.25
C LEU A 131 15.86 1.49 5.04
N PRO A 132 16.52 0.33 5.24
CA PRO A 132 17.91 0.13 4.86
C PRO A 132 18.14 0.39 3.36
N THR A 133 18.95 1.40 3.03
CA THR A 133 19.31 1.78 1.65
C THR A 133 20.78 2.16 1.51
N PRO A 134 21.72 1.23 1.76
CA PRO A 134 23.15 1.53 1.67
C PRO A 134 23.53 1.89 0.22
N GLY A 135 23.96 3.13 0.01
CA GLY A 135 24.49 3.59 -1.29
C GLY A 135 23.46 3.79 -2.41
N VAL A 136 22.16 3.70 -2.11
CA VAL A 136 21.08 3.83 -3.11
C VAL A 136 20.04 4.86 -2.67
N GLU A 137 19.06 5.13 -3.53
CA GLU A 137 17.99 6.10 -3.22
C GLU A 137 17.27 5.74 -1.90
N PRO A 138 17.08 6.71 -0.98
CA PRO A 138 16.37 6.48 0.28
C PRO A 138 14.93 5.99 0.08
N ARG A 139 14.55 4.98 0.87
CA ARG A 139 13.21 4.40 0.93
C ARG A 139 12.68 4.49 2.36
N SER A 140 11.36 4.50 2.50
CA SER A 140 10.70 4.52 3.81
C SER A 140 9.45 3.63 3.81
N VAL A 141 8.97 3.32 5.00
CA VAL A 141 7.68 2.71 5.25
C VAL A 141 6.85 3.65 6.13
N LEU A 142 5.62 3.90 5.71
CA LEU A 142 4.59 4.49 6.57
C LEU A 142 4.01 3.38 7.42
N CYS A 143 3.98 3.53 8.73
CA CYS A 143 3.20 2.68 9.63
C CYS A 143 2.11 3.52 10.29
N ALA A 144 0.85 3.15 10.14
CA ALA A 144 -0.29 3.94 10.61
C ALA A 144 -1.36 3.07 11.24
N GLU A 145 -1.96 3.55 12.32
CA GLU A 145 -3.04 2.87 13.02
C GLU A 145 -4.40 3.40 12.53
N VAL A 146 -5.22 2.50 11.97
CA VAL A 146 -6.57 2.77 11.48
C VAL A 146 -7.52 1.78 12.16
N GLY A 147 -8.25 2.26 13.17
CA GLY A 147 -9.09 1.37 13.99
C GLY A 147 -8.26 0.30 14.70
N SER A 148 -8.58 -0.97 14.47
CA SER A 148 -7.82 -2.13 14.99
C SER A 148 -6.68 -2.59 14.07
N THR A 149 -6.56 -2.02 12.88
CA THR A 149 -5.60 -2.43 11.86
C THR A 149 -4.39 -1.50 11.84
N THR A 150 -3.19 -2.09 11.90
CA THR A 150 -1.94 -1.42 11.57
C THR A 150 -1.72 -1.52 10.05
N VAL A 151 -1.67 -0.39 9.36
CA VAL A 151 -1.48 -0.31 7.92
C VAL A 151 -0.08 0.19 7.60
N LEU A 152 0.66 -0.63 6.86
CA LEU A 152 1.98 -0.29 6.34
C LEU A 152 1.87 0.05 4.85
N VAL A 153 2.53 1.12 4.42
CA VAL A 153 2.68 1.46 3.00
C VAL A 153 4.14 1.67 2.67
N THR A 154 4.67 0.92 1.70
CA THR A 154 6.08 1.01 1.31
C THR A 154 6.32 0.79 -0.18
N HIS A 155 7.54 1.16 -0.60
CA HIS A 155 8.06 1.00 -1.95
C HIS A 155 9.56 0.65 -1.86
N LEU A 156 9.92 -0.59 -2.18
CA LEU A 156 11.30 -1.09 -2.05
C LEU A 156 12.22 -0.61 -3.16
N THR A 157 13.53 -0.85 -2.99
CA THR A 157 14.55 -0.55 -4.00
C THR A 157 14.27 -1.29 -5.32
N TRP A 158 14.33 -0.57 -6.43
CA TRP A 158 13.77 -1.01 -7.71
C TRP A 158 14.79 -1.64 -8.66
N GLU A 159 16.07 -1.28 -8.55
CA GLU A 159 17.08 -1.76 -9.50
C GLU A 159 17.27 -3.28 -9.39
N TRP A 160 17.52 -3.92 -10.53
CA TRP A 160 17.60 -5.37 -10.65
C TRP A 160 18.75 -5.96 -9.84
N GLU A 161 19.92 -5.32 -9.89
CA GLU A 161 21.15 -5.67 -9.19
C GLU A 161 21.06 -5.52 -7.65
N HIS A 162 20.04 -4.81 -7.15
CA HIS A 162 19.88 -4.49 -5.73
C HIS A 162 19.00 -5.49 -4.96
N ALA A 163 18.89 -6.74 -5.43
CA ALA A 163 18.17 -7.80 -4.71
C ALA A 163 18.68 -8.00 -3.27
N HIS A 164 20.00 -7.88 -3.05
CA HIS A 164 20.60 -7.96 -1.72
C HIS A 164 20.14 -6.83 -0.78
N ILE A 165 19.84 -5.64 -1.31
CA ILE A 165 19.27 -4.52 -0.53
C ILE A 165 17.81 -4.81 -0.21
N ARG A 166 17.03 -5.28 -1.20
CA ARG A 166 15.63 -5.70 -0.96
C ARG A 166 15.54 -6.79 0.11
N GLN A 167 16.47 -7.74 0.15
CA GLN A 167 16.55 -8.74 1.21
C GLN A 167 16.74 -8.14 2.61
N GLN A 168 17.52 -7.07 2.75
CA GLN A 168 17.65 -6.34 4.02
C GLN A 168 16.35 -5.60 4.36
N GLN A 169 15.72 -4.99 3.35
CA GLN A 169 14.47 -4.25 3.53
C GLN A 169 13.31 -5.16 3.94
N VAL A 170 13.13 -6.34 3.34
CA VAL A 170 12.07 -7.27 3.75
C VAL A 170 12.29 -7.84 5.15
N ARG A 171 13.56 -8.05 5.57
CA ARG A 171 13.87 -8.46 6.95
C ARG A 171 13.47 -7.38 7.94
N PHE A 172 13.85 -6.14 7.65
CA PHE A 172 13.45 -4.98 8.45
C PHE A 172 11.92 -4.84 8.51
N LEU A 173 11.21 -5.03 7.39
CA LEU A 173 9.74 -4.99 7.37
C LEU A 173 9.11 -6.09 8.22
N ALA A 174 9.63 -7.31 8.20
CA ALA A 174 9.10 -8.38 9.04
C ALA A 174 9.34 -8.14 10.53
N GLU A 175 10.51 -7.62 10.89
CA GLU A 175 10.79 -7.18 12.26
C GLU A 175 9.82 -6.07 12.68
N LEU A 176 9.59 -5.08 11.82
CA LEU A 176 8.63 -4.01 12.04
C LEU A 176 7.22 -4.57 12.28
N VAL A 177 6.74 -5.46 11.40
CA VAL A 177 5.42 -6.11 11.53
C VAL A 177 5.30 -6.87 12.85
N ALA A 178 6.34 -7.59 13.27
CA ALA A 178 6.35 -8.33 14.53
C ALA A 178 6.17 -7.43 15.77
N ARG A 179 6.60 -6.15 15.72
CA ARG A 179 6.40 -5.18 16.82
C ARG A 179 4.93 -4.84 17.04
N HIS A 180 4.07 -5.06 16.04
CA HIS A 180 2.62 -4.85 16.13
C HIS A 180 1.86 -6.15 16.45
N GLY A 181 2.54 -7.14 17.05
CA GLY A 181 1.91 -8.38 17.50
C GLY A 181 0.66 -8.12 18.35
N GLY A 182 -0.41 -8.86 18.05
CA GLY A 182 -1.72 -8.68 18.69
C GLY A 182 -2.68 -7.73 17.95
N ARG A 183 -2.23 -7.09 16.86
CA ARG A 183 -3.09 -6.33 15.94
C ARG A 183 -3.14 -7.00 14.57
N ASP A 184 -4.19 -6.70 13.83
CA ASP A 184 -4.26 -6.99 12.41
C ASP A 184 -3.29 -6.07 11.66
N VAL A 185 -2.54 -6.62 10.72
CA VAL A 185 -1.55 -5.87 9.93
C VAL A 185 -1.82 -6.04 8.44
N VAL A 186 -1.85 -4.93 7.72
CA VAL A 186 -1.95 -4.88 6.26
C VAL A 186 -0.75 -4.14 5.69
N LEU A 187 0.03 -4.78 4.83
CA LEU A 187 1.11 -4.17 4.06
C LEU A 187 0.67 -3.96 2.61
N LEU A 188 0.58 -2.69 2.20
CA LEU A 188 0.24 -2.23 0.86
C LEU A 188 1.51 -1.74 0.16
N ALA A 189 2.03 -2.49 -0.80
CA ALA A 189 3.39 -2.27 -1.24
C ALA A 189 3.64 -2.50 -2.72
N ASP A 190 4.57 -1.71 -3.27
CA ASP A 190 5.39 -2.08 -4.42
C ASP A 190 6.72 -2.64 -3.90
N LEU A 191 6.89 -3.96 -3.99
CA LEU A 191 8.08 -4.64 -3.48
C LEU A 191 9.17 -4.78 -4.55
N ASN A 192 8.93 -4.34 -5.79
CA ASN A 192 9.88 -4.41 -6.91
C ASN A 192 10.48 -5.80 -7.20
N ALA A 193 9.85 -6.86 -6.70
CA ALA A 193 10.35 -8.22 -6.82
C ALA A 193 9.22 -9.21 -7.12
N ALA A 194 9.51 -10.21 -7.95
CA ALA A 194 8.56 -11.24 -8.35
C ALA A 194 8.33 -12.28 -7.23
N PRO A 195 7.22 -13.03 -7.24
CA PRO A 195 6.87 -13.94 -6.13
C PRO A 195 7.87 -15.07 -5.89
N ASP A 196 8.66 -15.42 -6.90
CA ASP A 196 9.65 -16.49 -6.87
C ASP A 196 11.04 -16.04 -6.39
N THR A 197 11.25 -14.75 -6.12
CA THR A 197 12.52 -14.27 -5.57
C THR A 197 12.67 -14.64 -4.09
N ALA A 198 13.93 -14.70 -3.63
CA ALA A 198 14.24 -15.09 -2.26
C ALA A 198 13.63 -14.11 -1.23
N GLU A 199 13.68 -12.81 -1.51
CA GLU A 199 13.12 -11.77 -0.64
C GLU A 199 11.60 -11.89 -0.47
N ILE A 200 10.86 -12.20 -1.54
CA ILE A 200 9.40 -12.32 -1.47
C ILE A 200 8.99 -13.62 -0.80
N ARG A 201 9.63 -14.75 -1.14
CA ARG A 201 9.36 -16.04 -0.46
C ARG A 201 9.61 -15.95 1.05
N TRP A 202 10.66 -15.24 1.45
CA TRP A 202 10.98 -15.07 2.87
C TRP A 202 9.96 -14.20 3.61
N LEU A 203 9.49 -13.11 2.98
CA LEU A 203 8.46 -12.25 3.56
C LEU A 203 7.09 -12.94 3.62
N THR A 204 6.72 -13.66 2.56
CA THR A 204 5.45 -14.39 2.46
C THR A 204 5.42 -15.69 3.28
N SER A 205 6.56 -16.13 3.84
CA SER A 205 6.57 -17.16 4.88
C SER A 205 6.20 -16.63 6.26
N ARG A 206 5.99 -15.31 6.41
CA ARG A 206 5.69 -14.61 7.68
C ARG A 206 4.41 -13.77 7.61
N MET A 207 4.00 -13.39 6.40
CA MET A 207 2.76 -12.69 6.11
C MET A 207 2.01 -13.43 5.01
N GLU A 208 0.68 -13.47 5.08
CA GLU A 208 -0.15 -14.08 4.04
C GLU A 208 -0.22 -13.17 2.81
N ASP A 209 0.15 -13.70 1.63
CA ASP A 209 -0.02 -13.03 0.34
C ASP A 209 -1.49 -13.10 -0.11
N ALA A 210 -2.17 -11.96 -0.09
CA ALA A 210 -3.58 -11.88 -0.46
C ALA A 210 -3.85 -12.36 -1.89
N TRP A 211 -2.91 -12.15 -2.82
CA TRP A 211 -3.05 -12.63 -4.20
C TRP A 211 -2.96 -14.15 -4.27
N ALA A 212 -2.01 -14.76 -3.56
CA ALA A 212 -1.86 -16.21 -3.51
C ALA A 212 -3.10 -16.88 -2.89
N ARG A 213 -3.78 -16.19 -1.97
CA ARG A 213 -4.97 -16.69 -1.28
C ARG A 213 -6.27 -16.50 -2.06
N GLY A 214 -6.53 -15.29 -2.55
CA GLY A 214 -7.82 -14.88 -3.12
C GLY A 214 -7.78 -14.50 -4.60
N GLY A 215 -6.60 -14.49 -5.22
CA GLY A 215 -6.37 -14.10 -6.61
C GLY A 215 -6.42 -15.26 -7.60
N ARG A 216 -6.39 -14.92 -8.90
CA ARG A 216 -6.38 -15.90 -10.00
C ARG A 216 -5.34 -15.54 -11.07
N GLY A 217 -4.62 -16.54 -11.55
CA GLY A 217 -3.61 -16.36 -12.58
C GLY A 217 -2.37 -15.62 -12.08
N PRO A 218 -1.52 -15.12 -13.00
CA PRO A 218 -0.18 -14.64 -12.64
C PRO A 218 -0.18 -13.28 -11.90
N GLY A 219 -1.25 -12.48 -12.03
CA GLY A 219 -1.37 -11.20 -11.33
C GLY A 219 -0.31 -10.17 -11.72
N HIS A 220 0.13 -10.15 -12.98
CA HIS A 220 1.15 -9.20 -13.42
C HIS A 220 0.67 -7.75 -13.27
N THR A 221 1.24 -7.04 -12.31
CA THR A 221 0.98 -5.62 -12.03
C THR A 221 1.86 -4.71 -12.91
N TYR A 222 3.03 -5.19 -13.33
CA TYR A 222 3.90 -4.52 -14.28
C TYR A 222 4.03 -5.36 -15.55
N THR A 223 3.56 -4.85 -16.69
CA THR A 223 3.45 -5.66 -17.92
C THR A 223 3.52 -4.83 -19.21
N PRO A 224 4.12 -5.34 -20.30
CA PRO A 224 4.18 -4.66 -21.60
C PRO A 224 2.80 -4.50 -22.28
N VAL A 225 1.74 -5.11 -21.76
CA VAL A 225 0.35 -4.80 -22.15
C VAL A 225 0.04 -3.33 -21.85
N ASN A 226 0.51 -2.82 -20.72
CA ASN A 226 0.44 -1.41 -20.38
C ASN A 226 1.49 -0.64 -21.21
N VAL A 227 1.02 0.29 -22.05
CA VAL A 227 1.90 1.07 -22.95
C VAL A 227 2.90 1.95 -22.20
N HIS A 228 2.67 2.24 -20.92
CA HIS A 228 3.61 2.98 -20.09
C HIS A 228 4.77 2.07 -19.63
N ALA A 229 4.46 0.91 -19.04
CA ALA A 229 5.45 -0.09 -18.60
C ALA A 229 6.23 -0.70 -19.78
N ARG A 230 5.61 -0.88 -20.95
CA ARG A 230 6.28 -1.41 -22.16
C ARG A 230 7.56 -0.65 -22.53
N LYS A 231 7.67 0.63 -22.17
CA LYS A 231 8.85 1.45 -22.45
C LYS A 231 10.12 0.96 -21.75
N ALA A 232 9.98 0.31 -20.60
CA ALA A 232 11.10 -0.27 -19.86
C ALA A 232 11.67 -1.53 -20.54
N ARG A 233 10.92 -2.14 -21.48
CA ARG A 233 11.31 -3.38 -22.20
C ARG A 233 11.58 -4.56 -21.26
N GLU A 234 10.87 -4.60 -20.14
CA GLU A 234 10.98 -5.65 -19.13
C GLU A 234 9.91 -6.73 -19.32
N PRO A 235 10.17 -7.96 -18.84
CA PRO A 235 9.14 -9.01 -18.79
C PRO A 235 8.00 -8.62 -17.84
N ALA A 236 6.84 -9.24 -18.05
CA ALA A 236 5.70 -9.07 -17.15
C ALA A 236 6.00 -9.68 -15.77
N ARG A 237 5.65 -8.97 -14.70
CA ARG A 237 5.91 -9.36 -13.31
C ARG A 237 4.79 -8.89 -12.40
N ARG A 238 4.56 -9.65 -11.32
CA ARG A 238 3.80 -9.20 -10.15
C ARG A 238 4.78 -8.63 -9.14
N ILE A 239 4.75 -7.31 -8.96
CA ILE A 239 5.65 -6.60 -8.05
C ILE A 239 4.92 -5.77 -6.99
N ASP A 240 3.60 -5.63 -7.13
CA ASP A 240 2.74 -4.98 -6.15
C ASP A 240 1.98 -6.04 -5.35
N TYR A 241 1.89 -5.83 -4.03
CA TYR A 241 1.40 -6.82 -3.07
C TYR A 241 0.50 -6.18 -2.01
N ILE A 242 -0.51 -6.95 -1.60
CA ILE A 242 -1.23 -6.77 -0.35
C ILE A 242 -0.85 -7.99 0.50
N LEU A 243 -0.05 -7.77 1.56
CA LEU A 243 0.32 -8.83 2.51
C LEU A 243 -0.39 -8.58 3.84
N THR A 244 -0.75 -9.66 4.54
CA THR A 244 -1.56 -9.57 5.75
C THR A 244 -1.00 -10.42 6.89
N ALA A 245 -1.25 -9.98 8.13
CA ALA A 245 -1.12 -10.80 9.33
C ALA A 245 -2.37 -10.56 10.20
N GLY A 246 -3.03 -11.62 10.66
CA GLY A 246 -4.28 -11.52 11.43
C GLY A 246 -5.55 -11.39 10.56
N LEU A 247 -5.45 -10.82 9.36
CA LEU A 247 -6.53 -10.78 8.36
C LEU A 247 -6.40 -11.90 7.33
N ARG A 248 -7.51 -12.20 6.65
CA ARG A 248 -7.58 -13.15 5.54
C ARG A 248 -8.13 -12.48 4.29
N ALA A 249 -7.51 -12.75 3.15
CA ALA A 249 -8.02 -12.33 1.86
C ALA A 249 -9.19 -13.23 1.42
N ALA A 250 -10.39 -12.66 1.28
CA ALA A 250 -11.54 -13.36 0.72
C ALA A 250 -11.52 -13.37 -0.82
N HIS A 251 -11.03 -12.28 -1.41
CA HIS A 251 -10.94 -12.09 -2.86
C HIS A 251 -9.83 -11.09 -3.17
N ALA A 252 -9.03 -11.35 -4.21
CA ALA A 252 -8.05 -10.40 -4.73
C ALA A 252 -8.12 -10.33 -6.26
N GLU A 253 -7.99 -9.15 -6.82
CA GLU A 253 -7.98 -8.95 -8.28
C GLU A 253 -7.08 -7.77 -8.69
N LEU A 254 -6.71 -7.75 -9.98
CA LEU A 254 -6.01 -6.61 -10.56
C LEU A 254 -7.01 -5.46 -10.76
N ALA A 255 -6.60 -4.27 -10.36
CA ALA A 255 -7.32 -3.03 -10.56
C ALA A 255 -6.60 -2.14 -11.58
N PHE A 256 -7.29 -1.12 -12.11
CA PHE A 256 -6.70 -0.17 -13.07
C PHE A 256 -6.21 -0.82 -14.37
N THR A 257 -6.82 -1.94 -14.77
CA THR A 257 -6.44 -2.74 -15.97
C THR A 257 -7.08 -2.26 -17.26
N THR A 258 -8.15 -1.46 -17.17
CA THR A 258 -8.87 -0.94 -18.34
C THR A 258 -8.28 0.39 -18.79
N PRO A 259 -7.76 0.50 -20.03
CA PRO A 259 -7.28 1.77 -20.54
C PRO A 259 -8.42 2.70 -20.92
N HIS A 260 -8.20 3.99 -20.76
CA HIS A 260 -8.98 5.01 -21.44
C HIS A 260 -8.51 5.17 -22.88
N LEU A 261 -9.42 5.03 -23.85
CA LEU A 261 -9.10 5.21 -25.26
C LEU A 261 -8.96 6.70 -25.61
N THR A 262 -7.89 7.07 -26.30
CA THR A 262 -7.66 8.44 -26.77
C THR A 262 -7.32 8.43 -28.26
N ALA A 263 -7.38 9.58 -28.91
CA ALA A 263 -6.93 9.73 -30.31
C ALA A 263 -5.46 9.30 -30.54
N ARG A 264 -4.65 9.20 -29.47
CA ARG A 264 -3.24 8.76 -29.52
C ARG A 264 -3.06 7.31 -29.03
N GLY A 265 -4.15 6.55 -28.91
CA GLY A 265 -4.15 5.18 -28.39
C GLY A 265 -4.59 5.06 -26.91
N PRO A 266 -4.56 3.83 -26.38
CA PRO A 266 -4.98 3.53 -25.00
C PRO A 266 -4.06 4.19 -23.97
N ARG A 267 -4.65 4.60 -22.84
CA ARG A 267 -3.94 5.22 -21.71
C ARG A 267 -4.41 4.65 -20.40
N TRP A 268 -3.49 4.10 -19.62
CA TRP A 268 -3.76 3.62 -18.28
C TRP A 268 -3.56 4.72 -17.21
N PRO A 269 -4.19 4.56 -16.03
CA PRO A 269 -4.03 5.48 -14.91
C PRO A 269 -2.58 5.56 -14.37
N SER A 270 -1.85 4.45 -14.45
CA SER A 270 -0.44 4.31 -14.07
C SER A 270 0.29 3.37 -15.04
N ASP A 271 1.61 3.24 -14.93
CA ASP A 271 2.36 2.15 -15.57
C ASP A 271 2.23 0.82 -14.81
N HIS A 272 1.80 0.87 -13.55
CA HIS A 272 1.35 -0.30 -12.79
C HIS A 272 -0.17 -0.50 -12.94
N PHE A 273 -0.60 -1.75 -12.95
CA PHE A 273 -1.94 -2.12 -12.50
C PHE A 273 -1.93 -2.21 -10.97
N GLY A 274 -3.03 -1.83 -10.34
CA GLY A 274 -3.17 -1.94 -8.90
C GLY A 274 -3.56 -3.35 -8.48
N VAL A 275 -3.49 -3.61 -7.18
CA VAL A 275 -4.09 -4.80 -6.57
C VAL A 275 -5.20 -4.33 -5.63
N VAL A 276 -6.36 -4.96 -5.70
CA VAL A 276 -7.45 -4.78 -4.74
C VAL A 276 -7.74 -6.10 -4.05
N CYS A 277 -8.04 -6.03 -2.76
CA CYS A 277 -8.40 -7.18 -1.95
C CYS A 277 -9.54 -6.84 -0.99
N ASP A 278 -10.48 -7.78 -0.84
CA ASP A 278 -11.47 -7.76 0.23
C ASP A 278 -10.93 -8.59 1.40
N LEU A 279 -10.73 -7.94 2.55
CA LEU A 279 -10.13 -8.51 3.75
C LEU A 279 -11.19 -8.79 4.81
N ALA A 280 -11.13 -9.97 5.42
CA ALA A 280 -11.94 -10.34 6.57
C ALA A 280 -11.03 -10.57 7.78
N SER A 281 -11.53 -10.33 8.99
CA SER A 281 -10.83 -10.77 10.20
C SER A 281 -10.56 -12.27 10.15
N GLY A 282 -9.31 -12.66 10.37
CA GLY A 282 -8.94 -14.05 10.58
C GLY A 282 -9.22 -14.48 12.03
N PRO A 283 -9.22 -15.79 12.33
CA PRO A 283 -9.12 -16.24 13.70
C PRO A 283 -7.75 -15.80 14.26
N HIS A 284 -7.74 -14.95 15.28
CA HIS A 284 -6.53 -14.73 16.06
C HIS A 284 -6.14 -16.06 16.72
N PRO A 285 -4.86 -16.47 16.68
CA PRO A 285 -4.42 -17.52 17.59
C PRO A 285 -4.72 -17.03 19.01
N SER A 286 -5.59 -17.74 19.73
CA SER A 286 -5.78 -17.50 21.15
C SER A 286 -4.41 -17.56 21.82
N PRO A 287 -4.09 -16.64 22.76
CA PRO A 287 -2.92 -16.83 23.61
C PRO A 287 -3.18 -18.10 24.41
N ASP A 288 -2.58 -19.20 23.98
CA ASP A 288 -2.91 -20.51 24.53
C ASP A 288 -2.50 -20.56 25.99
N THR A 289 -3.43 -21.08 26.78
CA THR A 289 -3.37 -21.17 28.23
C THR A 289 -2.61 -22.45 28.56
N THR A 290 -1.29 -22.44 28.44
CA THR A 290 -0.46 -23.55 28.93
C THR A 290 0.70 -23.00 29.76
N ALA A 291 0.38 -22.61 30.99
CA ALA A 291 1.34 -22.78 32.08
C ALA A 291 1.32 -24.27 32.44
N PRO A 292 2.46 -25.00 32.38
CA PRO A 292 2.54 -26.28 33.07
C PRO A 292 2.41 -26.00 34.56
N THR A 293 1.40 -26.61 35.19
CA THR A 293 1.42 -26.82 36.63
C THR A 293 2.47 -27.90 36.89
N GLU A 294 3.64 -27.49 37.37
CA GLU A 294 4.57 -28.42 37.99
C GLU A 294 3.94 -28.90 39.31
N GLY A 295 3.69 -30.20 39.37
CA GLY A 295 3.46 -30.97 40.59
C GLY A 295 4.61 -31.94 40.78
#